data_AF-A0A8J7HUY8-F1
#
_entry.id   AF-A0A8J7HUY8-F1
#
_cell.length_a   1.000
_cell.length_b   1.000
_cell.length_c   1.000
_cell.angle_alpha   90.00
_cell.angle_beta   90.00
_cell.angle_gamma   90.00
#
_symmetry.space_group_name_H-M   'P 1'
#
loop_
_entity.id
_entity.type
_entity.pdbx_description
1 polymer ?
#
loop_
_entity_poly.entity_id
_entity_poly.type
_entity_poly.pdbx_seq_one_letter_code
_entity_poly.pdbx_strand_id
1 'polypeptide(L)'
;MLDEGRILTVLRWGVVKPYRDNLNRWLAVRLLGNMQRVVVARFRKQSEAEGYLQPIRRLIPDGKFLVVFDGDNKSEVDQDCR
;
A
#
# COMPACT_ATOMS: atom_id res chain seq x y z
N MET A 1 -39.77 27.14 -4.74
CA MET A 1 -39.19 26.26 -5.77
C MET A 1 -38.18 25.39 -5.07
N LEU A 2 -38.28 24.08 -5.27
CA LEU A 2 -38.03 23.03 -4.29
C LEU A 2 -36.71 23.12 -3.50
N ASP A 3 -36.91 22.86 -2.21
CA ASP A 3 -35.99 22.60 -1.11
C ASP A 3 -35.34 21.19 -1.25
N GLU A 4 -34.45 20.88 -0.29
CA GLU A 4 -34.01 19.53 0.12
C GLU A 4 -32.72 18.96 -0.50
N GLY A 5 -31.76 18.58 0.35
CA GLY A 5 -30.64 17.75 -0.12
C GLY A 5 -29.43 17.51 0.78
N ARG A 6 -29.55 17.54 2.11
CA ARG A 6 -28.52 16.99 3.00
C ARG A 6 -28.48 15.46 2.87
N ILE A 7 -27.63 14.86 2.01
CA ILE A 7 -27.33 13.42 2.06
C ILE A 7 -25.84 13.14 1.74
N LEU A 8 -25.12 12.72 2.78
CA LEU A 8 -23.92 11.88 2.69
C LEU A 8 -24.19 10.68 1.78
N THR A 9 -23.43 10.44 0.70
CA THR A 9 -23.15 9.08 0.20
C THR A 9 -21.95 9.09 -0.75
N VAL A 10 -20.84 8.55 -0.25
CA VAL A 10 -19.97 7.57 -0.93
C VAL A 10 -19.75 7.80 -2.43
N LEU A 11 -18.61 8.38 -2.80
CA LEU A 11 -17.72 7.84 -3.83
C LEU A 11 -16.33 8.44 -3.56
N ARG A 12 -15.50 7.71 -2.83
CA ARG A 12 -14.05 7.96 -2.79
C ARG A 12 -13.52 7.55 -4.16
N TRP A 13 -13.64 8.46 -5.11
CA TRP A 13 -13.19 8.31 -6.49
C TRP A 13 -11.76 7.73 -6.49
N GLY A 14 -11.60 6.63 -7.21
CA GLY A 14 -10.37 5.86 -7.27
C GLY A 14 -9.20 6.78 -7.53
N VAL A 15 -8.22 6.76 -6.64
CA VAL A 15 -6.93 7.41 -6.87
C VAL A 15 -6.34 6.73 -8.10
N VAL A 16 -6.50 7.36 -9.27
CA VAL A 16 -5.78 6.96 -10.48
C VAL A 16 -4.32 7.18 -10.16
N LYS A 17 -3.64 6.09 -9.80
CA LYS A 17 -2.19 6.07 -9.62
C LYS A 17 -1.58 6.49 -10.97
N PRO A 18 -0.82 7.59 -11.05
CA PRO A 18 -0.10 7.92 -12.26
C PRO A 18 0.75 6.72 -12.66
N TYR A 19 0.90 6.45 -13.96
CA TYR A 19 1.57 5.25 -14.49
C TYR A 19 2.90 4.93 -13.77
N ARG A 20 3.67 5.96 -13.41
CA ARG A 20 4.94 5.87 -12.66
C ARG A 20 4.82 5.21 -11.29
N ASP A 21 3.69 5.37 -10.59
CA ASP A 21 3.47 4.74 -9.28
C ASP A 21 3.20 3.23 -9.41
N ASN A 22 2.63 2.78 -10.53
CA ASN A 22 2.39 1.34 -10.80
C ASN A 22 3.65 0.56 -11.17
N LEU A 23 4.77 1.26 -11.43
CA LEU A 23 6.07 0.65 -11.71
C LEU A 23 6.83 0.30 -10.42
N ASN A 24 6.48 0.92 -9.30
CA ASN A 24 7.19 0.75 -8.03
C ASN A 24 6.48 -0.29 -7.16
N ARG A 25 6.45 -1.54 -7.66
CA ARG A 25 5.72 -2.66 -7.04
C ARG A 25 6.45 -3.33 -5.89
N TRP A 26 7.72 -3.03 -5.65
CA TRP A 26 8.47 -3.64 -4.54
C TRP A 26 8.43 -2.73 -3.33
N LEU A 27 7.78 -3.17 -2.26
CA LEU A 27 7.59 -2.41 -1.03
C LEU A 27 8.61 -2.88 0.01
N ALA A 28 9.33 -1.94 0.62
CA ALA A 28 9.98 -2.18 1.90
C ALA A 28 8.99 -1.87 3.02
N VAL A 29 8.75 -2.84 3.90
CA VAL A 29 7.71 -2.77 4.93
C VAL A 29 8.35 -3.00 6.30
N ARG A 30 8.01 -2.16 7.27
CA ARG A 30 8.29 -2.40 8.69
C ARG A 30 7.08 -3.03 9.35
N LEU A 31 7.30 -4.11 10.09
CA LEU A 31 6.29 -4.69 10.96
C LEU A 31 6.39 -4.02 12.34
N LEU A 32 5.26 -3.60 12.86
CA LEU A 32 5.11 -3.05 14.19
C LEU A 32 4.38 -4.06 15.10
N GLY A 33 4.22 -3.70 16.36
CA GLY A 33 3.34 -4.43 17.27
C GLY A 33 1.90 -4.51 16.74
N ASN A 34 1.10 -5.37 17.36
CA ASN A 34 -0.33 -5.50 17.05
C ASN A 34 -0.63 -5.81 15.57
N MET A 35 0.26 -6.59 14.93
CA MET A 35 0.15 -7.00 13.52
C MET A 35 0.11 -5.83 12.52
N GLN A 36 0.52 -4.63 12.92
CA GLN A 36 0.54 -3.46 12.05
C GLN A 36 1.72 -3.51 11.07
N ARG A 37 1.49 -2.96 9.87
CA ARG A 37 2.47 -2.91 8.78
C ARG A 37 2.56 -1.50 8.23
N VAL A 38 3.76 -0.97 8.09
CA VAL A 38 4.00 0.36 7.54
C VAL A 38 4.93 0.25 6.34
N VAL A 39 4.49 0.74 5.19
CA VAL A 39 5.33 0.87 3.99
C VAL A 39 6.32 2.02 4.24
N VAL A 40 7.60 1.70 4.29
CA VAL A 40 8.66 2.69 4.53
C VAL A 40 9.24 3.23 3.22
N ALA A 41 9.21 2.46 2.13
CA ALA A 41 9.66 2.87 0.81
C ALA A 41 9.10 1.97 -0.29
N ARG A 42 9.09 2.47 -1.54
CA ARG A 42 8.68 1.73 -2.75
C ARG A 42 9.80 1.75 -3.79
N PHE A 43 10.01 0.63 -4.46
CA PHE A 43 11.08 0.38 -5.40
C PHE A 43 10.58 -0.29 -6.67
N ARG A 44 11.32 -0.11 -7.76
CA ARG A 44 11.02 -0.74 -9.05
C ARG A 44 11.55 -2.16 -9.13
N LYS A 45 12.66 -2.46 -8.45
CA LYS A 45 13.29 -3.78 -8.41
C LYS A 45 13.32 -4.33 -6.99
N GLN A 46 13.19 -5.65 -6.85
CA GLN A 46 13.32 -6.34 -5.57
C GLN A 46 14.69 -6.12 -4.93
N SER A 47 15.76 -6.16 -5.74
CA SER A 47 17.13 -6.01 -5.27
C SER A 47 17.41 -4.65 -4.66
N GLU A 48 16.78 -3.58 -5.17
CA GLU A 48 16.88 -2.24 -4.58
C GLU A 48 16.20 -2.18 -3.21
N ALA A 49 15.03 -2.79 -3.07
CA ALA A 49 14.33 -2.88 -1.80
C ALA A 49 15.12 -3.68 -0.75
N GLU A 50 15.71 -4.80 -1.15
CA GLU A 50 16.54 -5.61 -0.27
C GLU A 50 17.83 -4.88 0.12
N GLY A 51 18.51 -4.26 -0.84
CA GLY A 51 19.70 -3.44 -0.60
C GLY A 51 19.43 -2.26 0.33
N TYR A 52 18.25 -1.65 0.25
CA TYR A 52 17.81 -0.61 1.17
C TYR A 52 17.62 -1.12 2.60
N LEU A 53 17.07 -2.33 2.77
CA LEU A 53 16.82 -2.90 4.10
C LEU A 53 18.07 -3.46 4.77
N GLN A 54 19.10 -3.86 4.02
CA GLN A 54 20.34 -4.40 4.58
C GLN A 54 21.01 -3.51 5.65
N PRO A 55 21.32 -2.23 5.40
CA PRO A 55 21.88 -1.36 6.43
C PRO A 55 20.87 -1.07 7.55
N ILE A 56 19.58 -0.94 7.24
CA ILE A 56 18.53 -0.66 8.23
C ILE A 56 18.41 -1.78 9.25
N ARG A 57 18.47 -3.04 8.82
CA ARG A 57 18.46 -4.21 9.72
C ARG A 57 19.67 -4.24 10.66
N ARG A 58 20.81 -3.69 10.25
CA ARG A 58 22.00 -3.57 11.12
C ARG A 58 21.84 -2.44 12.15
N LEU A 59 21.20 -1.34 11.75
CA LEU A 59 20.95 -0.20 12.64
C LEU A 59 19.82 -0.46 13.63
N ILE A 60 18.84 -1.28 13.26
CA ILE A 60 17.65 -1.58 14.06
C ILE A 60 17.45 -3.10 14.10
N PRO A 61 18.27 -3.84 14.88
CA PRO A 61 18.26 -5.30 14.89
C PRO A 61 16.95 -5.90 15.41
N ASP A 62 16.27 -5.23 16.35
CA ASP A 62 14.97 -5.65 16.88
C ASP A 62 13.81 -5.34 15.90
N GLY A 63 14.08 -4.54 14.87
CA GLY A 63 13.11 -4.16 13.87
C GLY A 63 12.85 -5.32 12.90
N LYS A 64 11.57 -5.64 12.69
CA LYS A 64 11.16 -6.63 11.69
C LYS A 64 10.85 -5.94 10.36
N PHE A 65 11.58 -6.30 9.31
CA PHE A 65 11.44 -5.69 7.98
C PHE A 65 11.28 -6.74 6.88
N LEU A 66 10.35 -6.49 5.96
CA LEU A 66 10.01 -7.36 4.83
C LEU A 66 10.11 -6.61 3.51
N VAL A 67 10.48 -7.34 2.46
CA VAL A 67 10.26 -6.93 1.07
C VAL A 67 8.99 -7.62 0.58
N VAL A 68 8.03 -6.84 0.10
CA VAL A 68 6.72 -7.33 -0.35
C VAL A 68 6.48 -6.88 -1.78
N PHE A 69 6.00 -7.78 -2.64
CA PHE A 69 5.51 -7.42 -3.96
C PHE A 69 4.06 -6.94 -3.86
N ASP A 70 3.81 -5.71 -4.28
CA ASP A 70 2.50 -5.11 -4.48
C ASP A 70 1.95 -5.65 -5.81
N GLY A 71 1.41 -6.86 -5.76
CA GLY A 71 0.55 -7.35 -6.83
C GLY A 71 -0.75 -6.57 -6.72
N ASP A 72 -1.11 -5.83 -7.77
CA ASP A 72 -2.40 -5.15 -7.89
C ASP A 72 -3.53 -6.16 -7.68
N ASN A 73 -3.89 -6.43 -6.43
CA ASN A 73 -5.12 -7.09 -6.10
C ASN A 73 -6.18 -6.01 -6.25
N LYS A 74 -6.69 -5.87 -7.48
CA LYS A 74 -8.13 -5.62 -7.63
C LYS A 74 -8.84 -6.83 -7.02
N SER A 75 -8.83 -6.93 -5.70
CA SER A 75 -9.83 -7.71 -5.01
C SER A 75 -11.09 -6.84 -5.04
N GLU A 76 -11.71 -6.76 -6.23
CA GLU A 76 -13.16 -6.66 -6.36
C GLU A 76 -13.72 -7.88 -5.62
N VAL A 77 -13.74 -7.81 -4.28
CA VAL A 77 -14.55 -8.71 -3.49
C VAL A 77 -15.94 -8.08 -3.50
N ASP A 78 -16.75 -8.66 -4.38
CA ASP A 78 -18.16 -8.94 -4.14
C ASP A 78 -19.09 -7.72 -4.02
N GLN A 79 -19.43 -7.14 -5.18
CA GLN A 79 -20.70 -6.44 -5.36
C GLN A 79 -21.35 -6.96 -6.64
N ASP A 80 -22.02 -8.10 -6.53
CA ASP A 80 -23.42 -8.31 -6.96
C ASP A 80 -23.71 -9.83 -6.88
N CYS A 81 -24.15 -10.31 -5.72
CA CYS A 81 -25.02 -11.49 -5.73
C CYS A 81 -26.37 -11.02 -6.27
N ARG A 82 -26.63 -11.30 -7.54
CA ARG A 82 -27.97 -11.25 -8.13
C ARG A 82 -28.33 -12.56 -8.78
#